data_AF-A0A2N0LTY5-F1
#
_entry.id   AF-A0A2N0LTY5-F1
#
_cell.length_a   1.000
_cell.length_b   1.000
_cell.length_c   1.000
_cell.angle_alpha   90.00
_cell.angle_beta   90.00
_cell.angle_gamma   90.00
#
_symmetry.space_group_name_H-M   'P 1'
#
loop_
_entity.id
_entity.type
_entity.pdbx_description
1 polymer ?
#
loop_
_entity_poly.entity_id
_entity_poly.type
_entity_poly.pdbx_seq_one_letter_code
_entity_poly.pdbx_strand_id
1 'polypeptide(L)' 'MVAKRIIRYANLVGREKVLAGSDCGFGSSARTNPAIQPEIVWPKLQAMADGARLATQRLWLLVAAWTVID' A
#
# COMPACT_ATOMS: atom_id res chain seq x y z
N MET A 1 6.74 6.20 -2.22
CA MET A 1 5.72 6.12 -1.15
C MET A 1 4.59 5.18 -1.58
N VAL A 2 3.87 4.54 -0.63
CA VAL A 2 2.82 3.53 -0.91
C VAL A 2 1.69 4.09 -1.80
N ALA A 3 1.16 5.28 -1.47
CA ALA A 3 0.08 5.91 -2.23
C ALA A 3 0.44 6.14 -3.71
N LYS A 4 1.64 6.67 -4.00
CA LYS A 4 2.13 6.87 -5.39
C LYS A 4 2.10 5.57 -6.20
N ARG A 5 2.44 4.42 -5.58
CA ARG A 5 2.41 3.11 -6.25
C ARG A 5 0.98 2.67 -6.54
N ILE A 6 0.08 2.75 -5.56
CA ILE A 6 -1.33 2.38 -5.73
C ILE A 6 -1.97 3.21 -6.85
N ILE A 7 -1.78 4.53 -6.83
CA ILE A 7 -2.33 5.45 -7.84
C ILE A 7 -1.79 5.12 -9.23
N ARG A 8 -0.48 4.86 -9.36
CA ARG A 8 0.13 4.50 -10.65
C ARG A 8 -0.51 3.25 -11.25
N TYR A 9 -0.73 2.20 -10.46
CA TYR A 9 -1.40 0.99 -10.96
C TYR A 9 -2.88 1.24 -11.22
N ALA A 10 -3.59 1.94 -10.33
CA ALA A 10 -5.00 2.26 -10.50
C ALA A 10 -5.27 3.05 -11.79
N ASN A 11 -4.39 3.99 -12.15
CA ASN A 11 -4.48 4.75 -13.41
C ASN A 11 -4.27 3.87 -14.65
N LEU A 12 -3.53 2.76 -14.52
CA LEU A 12 -3.25 1.86 -15.63
C LEU A 12 -4.37 0.82 -15.83
N VAL A 13 -4.86 0.21 -14.73
CA VAL A 13 -5.76 -0.95 -14.83
C VAL A 13 -7.21 -0.67 -14.42
N GLY A 14 -7.47 0.50 -13.81
CA GLY A 14 -8.74 0.84 -13.17
C GLY A 14 -8.65 0.70 -11.66
N ARG A 15 -9.13 1.72 -10.92
CA ARG A 15 -9.02 1.82 -9.45
C ARG A 15 -9.73 0.68 -8.71
N GLU A 16 -10.79 0.14 -9.28
CA GLU A 16 -11.55 -1.00 -8.77
C GLU A 16 -10.84 -2.35 -8.96
N LYS A 17 -9.76 -2.38 -9.76
CA LYS A 17 -8.99 -3.60 -10.07
C LYS A 17 -7.66 -3.68 -9.30
N VAL A 18 -7.47 -2.84 -8.28
CA VAL A 18 -6.25 -2.77 -7.49
C VAL A 18 -6.54 -3.01 -6.02
N LEU A 19 -5.80 -3.94 -5.41
CA LEU A 19 -5.76 -4.18 -3.98
C LEU A 19 -4.33 -3.97 -3.47
N ALA A 20 -4.19 -3.19 -2.39
CA ALA A 20 -2.90 -3.02 -1.72
C ALA A 20 -2.67 -4.15 -0.72
N GLY A 21 -1.50 -4.79 -0.81
CA GLY A 21 -1.10 -5.88 0.07
C GLY A 21 0.42 -6.00 0.16
N SER A 22 0.88 -6.87 1.04
CA SER A 22 2.25 -7.36 1.00
C SER A 22 2.43 -8.33 -0.16
N ASP A 23 3.62 -8.35 -0.76
CA ASP A 23 3.97 -9.30 -1.82
C ASP A 23 3.95 -10.75 -1.29
N CYS A 24 4.61 -10.98 -0.15
CA CYS A 24 4.62 -12.26 0.56
C CYS A 24 4.25 -12.08 2.04
N GLY A 25 4.15 -13.19 2.77
CA GLY A 25 4.00 -13.19 4.23
C GLY A 25 5.28 -12.75 4.95
N PHE A 26 5.14 -12.28 6.19
CA PHE A 26 6.27 -11.83 7.01
C PHE A 26 7.06 -12.98 7.66
N GLY A 27 6.52 -14.20 7.66
CA GLY A 27 7.24 -15.39 8.08
C GLY A 27 8.04 -15.98 6.92
N SER A 28 9.37 -16.10 7.09
CA SER A 28 10.21 -16.74 6.07
C SER A 28 9.95 -18.25 6.01
N SER A 29 9.59 -18.76 4.84
CA SER A 29 9.42 -20.20 4.58
C SER A 29 10.73 -21.00 4.63
N ALA A 30 11.89 -20.33 4.67
CA ALA A 30 13.19 -20.96 4.82
C ALA A 30 13.50 -21.42 6.24
N ARG A 31 12.61 -21.17 7.22
CA ARG A 31 12.79 -21.57 8.62
C ARG A 31 11.64 -22.47 9.07
N THR A 32 11.98 -23.53 9.80
CA THR A 32 11.00 -24.43 10.45
C THR A 32 10.20 -23.72 11.53
N ASN A 33 10.78 -22.69 12.16
CA ASN A 33 10.09 -21.78 13.07
C ASN A 33 10.14 -20.36 12.50
N PRO A 34 9.03 -19.82 11.95
CA PRO A 34 9.01 -18.50 11.36
C PRO A 34 9.24 -17.41 12.43
N ALA A 35 10.37 -16.73 12.34
CA ALA A 35 10.63 -15.55 13.17
C ALA A 35 9.88 -14.35 12.57
N ILE A 36 8.80 -13.94 13.21
CA ILE A 36 8.07 -12.70 12.91
C ILE A 36 8.41 -11.68 14.00
N GLN A 37 8.72 -10.45 13.60
CA GLN A 37 9.05 -9.32 14.49
C GLN A 37 7.87 -8.33 14.51
N PRO A 38 6.89 -8.47 15.44
CA PRO A 38 5.67 -7.66 15.44
C PRO A 38 5.94 -6.15 15.47
N GLU A 39 6.98 -5.73 16.19
CA GLU A 39 7.43 -4.35 16.29
C GLU A 39 7.89 -3.75 14.95
N ILE A 40 8.17 -4.59 13.94
CA ILE A 40 8.50 -4.17 12.58
C ILE A 40 7.33 -4.38 11.63
N VAL A 41 6.61 -5.51 11.78
CA VAL A 41 5.49 -5.86 10.91
C VAL A 41 4.33 -4.89 11.06
N TRP A 42 3.96 -4.53 12.30
CA TRP A 42 2.84 -3.63 12.51
C TRP A 42 3.06 -2.22 11.93
N PRO A 43 4.23 -1.57 12.13
CA PRO A 43 4.51 -0.31 11.45
C PRO A 43 4.47 -0.39 9.92
N LYS A 44 4.91 -1.51 9.33
CA LYS A 44 4.83 -1.71 7.87
C LYS A 44 3.38 -1.79 7.38
N LEU A 45 2.54 -2.55 8.09
CA LEU A 45 1.12 -2.67 7.79
C LEU A 45 0.39 -1.33 8.00
N GLN A 46 0.75 -0.59 9.05
CA GLN A 46 0.23 0.75 9.30
C GLN A 46 0.57 1.70 8.15
N ALA A 47 1.83 1.75 7.73
CA ALA A 47 2.26 2.57 6.60
C ALA A 47 1.56 2.20 5.28
N MET A 48 1.25 0.91 5.09
CA MET A 48 0.47 0.43 3.94
C MET A 48 -0.98 0.92 4.01
N ALA A 49 -1.63 0.78 5.16
CA ALA A 49 -3.00 1.25 5.39
C ALA A 49 -3.10 2.78 5.22
N ASP A 50 -2.13 3.54 5.73
CA ASP A 50 -2.09 4.99 5.59
C ASP A 50 -1.90 5.42 4.13
N GLY A 51 -1.01 4.75 3.40
CA GLY A 51 -0.83 4.97 1.96
C GLY A 51 -2.07 4.62 1.15
N ALA A 52 -2.75 3.53 1.48
CA ALA A 52 -4.00 3.13 0.85
C ALA A 52 -5.12 4.16 1.11
N ARG A 53 -5.22 4.69 2.34
CA ARG A 53 -6.20 5.74 2.68
C ARG A 53 -5.98 7.00 1.84
N LEU A 54 -4.75 7.46 1.70
CA LEU A 54 -4.40 8.61 0.86
C LEU A 54 -4.71 8.35 -0.62
N ALA A 55 -4.40 7.14 -1.13
CA ALA A 55 -4.74 6.77 -2.49
C ALA A 55 -6.27 6.74 -2.71
N THR A 56 -7.04 6.21 -1.75
CA THR A 56 -8.50 6.19 -1.81
C THR A 56 -9.08 7.59 -1.86
N GLN A 57 -8.61 8.50 -1.01
CA GLN A 57 -9.01 9.90 -1.06
C GLN A 57 -8.77 10.49 -2.46
N ARG A 58 -7.64 10.17 -3.09
CA ARG A 58 -7.30 10.70 -4.42
C ARG A 58 -8.11 10.08 -5.56
N LEU A 59 -8.39 8.77 -5.49
CA LEU A 59 -9.03 8.01 -6.57
C LEU A 59 -10.56 8.01 -6.51
N TRP A 60 -11.15 8.29 -5.34
CA TRP A 60 -12.60 8.20 -5.11
C TRP A 60 -13.24 9.52 -4.72
N LEU A 61 -12.50 10.42 -4.09
CA LEU A 61 -13.00 11.75 -3.75
C LEU A 61 -12.46 12.75 -4.76
N LEU A 62 -13.29 13.73 -5.13
CA LEU A 62 -12.85 14.87 -5.94
C LEU A 62 -11.86 15.70 -5.15
N VAL A 63 -10.57 15.33 -5.17
CA VAL A 63 -9.51 16.22 -4.73
C VAL A 63 -8.99 16.90 -5.99
N ALA A 64 -9.15 18.22 -6.12
CA ALA A 64 -8.77 18.95 -7.33
C ALA A 64 -7.25 19.23 -7.45
N ALA A 65 -6.46 19.02 -6.41
CA ALA A 65 -5.09 19.53 -6.35
C ALA A 65 -4.06 18.41 -6.15
N TRP A 66 -3.42 17.96 -7.25
CA TRP A 66 -2.20 17.13 -7.17
C TRP A 66 -1.37 17.22 -8.46
N THR A 67 -1.38 18.37 -9.13
CA THR A 67 -0.53 18.65 -10.30
C THR A 67 0.81 19.28 -9.93
N VAL A 68 1.18 19.35 -8.64
CA VAL A 68 2.31 20.20 -8.17
C VAL A 68 3.36 19.45 -7.31
N ILE A 69 3.31 18.12 -7.18
CA ILE A 69 4.34 17.38 -6.41
C ILE A 69 4.85 16.15 -7.17
N ASP A 70 5.47 16.42 -8.31
CA ASP A 70 6.48 15.55 -8.92
C ASP A 70 7.77 16.35 -9.12
#